data_AF-A0A7U9WVU8-F1
#
_entry.id   AF-A0A7U9WVU8-F1
#
_cell.length_a   1.000
_cell.length_b   1.000
_cell.length_c   1.000
_cell.angle_alpha   90.00
_cell.angle_beta   90.00
_cell.angle_gamma   90.00
#
_symmetry.space_group_name_H-M   'P 1'
#
loop_
_entity.id
_entity.type
_entity.pdbx_description
1 polymer ?
#
loop_
_entity_poly.entity_id
_entity_poly.type
_entity_poly.pdbx_seq_one_letter_code
_entity_poly.pdbx_strand_id
1 'polypeptide(L)'
;MTSVFEEKNISKAILRVGLPAMLGQLTTLIYNIADTFFVSLTKEPAAIAAVTLCAPVLLIIMSAACVFGMGGSSVIARLLGEGKKEESGTTMNFCVYGMAATGLITLVLGLALLQPLAVISGADADNIAHTCAYLKWIFIGAPFIMLANGFVHLFRAAGLIRESTIGLVLGNVVNMVLDYVFIAILEWGTAGAALATSLGFLCASVYYLACMIREGHRGSQLMPLNPRRVHSPMLASHLA
;
A
#
# COMPACT_ATOMS: atom_id res chain seq x y z
N MET A 1 9.03 20.65 -17.17
CA MET A 1 9.65 19.89 -16.07
C MET A 1 10.48 18.82 -16.74
N THR A 2 11.81 18.88 -16.65
CA THR A 2 12.66 17.79 -17.14
C THR A 2 12.22 16.51 -16.44
N SER A 3 11.84 15.52 -17.22
CA SER A 3 11.57 14.18 -16.71
C SER A 3 12.80 13.73 -15.92
N VAL A 4 12.64 13.02 -14.81
CA VAL A 4 13.76 12.41 -14.06
C VAL A 4 14.70 11.64 -14.99
N PHE A 5 14.16 11.11 -16.08
CA PHE A 5 14.88 10.36 -17.12
C PHE A 5 15.65 11.22 -18.14
N GLU A 6 15.52 12.55 -18.13
CA GLU A 6 16.20 13.49 -19.04
C GLU A 6 17.38 14.23 -18.40
N GLU A 7 17.68 13.95 -17.12
CA GLU A 7 18.70 14.66 -16.36
C GLU A 7 20.12 14.15 -16.74
N LYS A 8 20.90 14.96 -17.47
CA LYS A 8 22.25 14.62 -17.96
C LYS A 8 23.26 14.20 -16.87
N ASN A 9 23.02 14.58 -15.62
CA ASN A 9 23.89 14.23 -14.49
C ASN A 9 23.21 13.18 -13.62
N ILE A 10 23.71 11.95 -13.71
CA ILE A 10 23.19 10.77 -13.01
C ILE A 10 23.15 10.99 -11.49
N SER A 11 24.18 11.61 -10.91
CA SER A 11 24.23 11.86 -9.46
C SER A 11 23.12 12.80 -8.99
N LYS A 12 22.79 13.82 -9.81
CA LYS A 12 21.70 14.76 -9.50
C LYS A 12 20.34 14.09 -9.61
N ALA A 13 20.15 13.23 -10.61
CA ALA A 13 18.95 12.41 -10.76
C ALA A 13 18.77 11.49 -9.54
N ILE A 14 19.82 10.76 -9.14
CA ILE A 14 19.80 9.88 -7.97
C ILE A 14 19.40 10.65 -6.72
N LEU A 15 19.98 11.82 -6.45
CA LEU A 15 19.62 12.63 -5.27
C LEU A 15 18.16 13.12 -5.33
N ARG A 16 17.69 13.53 -6.52
CA ARG A 16 16.33 14.04 -6.71
C ARG A 16 15.25 12.97 -6.53
N VAL A 17 15.57 11.72 -6.84
CA VAL A 17 14.70 10.55 -6.66
C VAL A 17 14.85 9.98 -5.25
N GLY A 18 16.09 9.81 -4.82
CA GLY A 18 16.47 9.12 -3.58
C GLY A 18 16.07 9.91 -2.34
N LEU A 19 16.32 11.23 -2.29
CA LEU A 19 15.99 12.02 -1.10
C LEU A 19 14.50 11.96 -0.74
N PRO A 20 13.54 12.20 -1.66
CA PRO A 20 12.12 12.05 -1.33
C PRO A 20 11.75 10.62 -0.92
N ALA A 21 12.28 9.61 -1.61
CA ALA A 21 11.99 8.21 -1.27
C ALA A 21 12.51 7.83 0.13
N MET A 22 13.71 8.29 0.49
CA MET A 22 14.30 8.11 1.82
C MET A 22 13.49 8.83 2.88
N LEU A 23 13.07 10.07 2.64
CA LEU A 23 12.22 10.83 3.57
C LEU A 23 10.87 10.13 3.79
N GLY A 24 10.25 9.62 2.72
CA GLY A 24 9.02 8.84 2.82
C GLY A 24 9.21 7.58 3.69
N GLN A 25 10.32 6.86 3.50
CA GLN A 25 10.61 5.67 4.30
C GLN A 25 10.93 6.01 5.76
N LEU A 26 11.58 7.16 6.02
CA LEU A 26 11.83 7.65 7.37
C LEU A 26 10.51 7.94 8.10
N THR A 27 9.52 8.54 7.41
CA THR A 27 8.18 8.72 7.98
C THR A 27 7.54 7.38 8.32
N THR A 28 7.73 6.35 7.50
CA THR A 28 7.21 5.01 7.81
C THR A 28 7.85 4.42 9.07
N LEU A 29 9.16 4.62 9.27
CA LEU A 29 9.82 4.18 10.51
C LEU A 29 9.28 4.93 11.73
N ILE A 30 9.06 6.24 11.62
CA ILE A 30 8.49 7.05 12.71
C ILE A 30 7.06 6.60 13.02
N TYR A 31 6.24 6.32 12.00
CA TYR A 31 4.89 5.78 12.19
C TYR A 31 4.91 4.45 12.95
N ASN A 32 5.75 3.48 12.55
CA ASN A 32 5.81 2.19 13.22
C ASN A 32 6.18 2.32 14.71
N ILE A 33 7.09 3.24 15.05
CA ILE A 33 7.44 3.52 16.44
C ILE A 33 6.26 4.16 17.18
N ALA A 34 5.57 5.12 16.57
CA ALA A 34 4.42 5.78 17.16
C ALA A 34 3.25 4.81 17.40
N ASP A 35 2.90 3.97 16.41
CA ASP A 35 1.87 2.94 16.52
C ASP A 35 2.18 1.97 17.67
N THR A 36 3.40 1.41 17.69
CA THR A 36 3.83 0.53 18.77
C THR A 36 3.79 1.22 20.13
N PHE A 37 4.20 2.50 20.19
CA PHE A 37 4.16 3.29 21.42
C PHE A 37 2.72 3.50 21.92
N PHE A 38 1.79 3.89 21.04
CA PHE A 38 0.38 4.06 21.42
C PHE A 38 -0.28 2.73 21.80
N VAL A 39 -0.02 1.65 21.08
CA VAL A 39 -0.48 0.31 21.48
C VAL A 39 0.07 -0.06 22.85
N SER A 40 1.34 0.22 23.15
CA SER A 40 1.95 -0.08 24.45
C SER A 40 1.35 0.75 25.60
N LEU A 41 0.83 1.95 25.33
CA LEU A 41 0.15 2.81 26.30
C LEU A 41 -1.16 2.22 26.82
N THR A 42 -1.75 1.26 26.13
CA THR A 42 -2.98 0.58 26.57
C THR A 42 -2.80 -0.20 27.89
N LYS A 43 -1.55 -0.54 28.27
CA LYS A 43 -1.20 -1.32 29.49
C LYS A 43 -1.93 -2.66 29.62
N GLU A 44 -2.50 -3.16 28.52
CA GLU A 44 -3.25 -4.40 28.43
C GLU A 44 -2.35 -5.45 27.75
N PRO A 45 -1.83 -6.46 28.49
CA PRO A 45 -0.94 -7.46 27.90
C PRO A 45 -1.59 -8.22 26.73
N ALA A 46 -2.89 -8.51 26.82
CA ALA A 46 -3.66 -9.18 25.78
C ALA A 46 -3.76 -8.34 24.49
N ALA A 47 -3.85 -7.01 24.63
CA ALA A 47 -3.86 -6.07 23.52
C ALA A 47 -2.52 -6.05 22.77
N ILE A 48 -1.42 -5.91 23.51
CA ILE A 48 -0.06 -5.88 22.95
C ILE A 48 0.29 -7.22 22.29
N ALA A 49 -0.10 -8.33 22.91
CA ALA A 49 0.07 -9.67 22.35
C ALA A 49 -0.71 -9.81 21.04
N ALA A 50 -1.97 -9.38 20.97
CA ALA A 50 -2.79 -9.47 19.76
C ALA A 50 -2.13 -8.75 18.56
N VAL A 51 -1.61 -7.55 18.74
CA VAL A 51 -0.92 -6.80 17.66
C VAL A 51 0.32 -7.56 17.17
N THR A 52 1.11 -8.08 18.11
CA THR A 52 2.34 -8.83 17.80
C THR A 52 2.04 -10.13 17.05
N LEU A 53 1.02 -10.88 17.49
CA LEU A 53 0.58 -12.11 16.85
C LEU A 53 0.02 -11.85 15.44
N CYS A 54 -0.61 -10.70 15.20
CA CYS A 54 -1.14 -10.36 13.88
C CYS A 54 -0.08 -9.87 12.88
N ALA A 55 1.13 -9.53 13.32
CA ALA A 55 2.17 -8.97 12.47
C ALA A 55 2.55 -9.86 11.24
N PRO A 56 2.71 -11.20 11.38
CA PRO A 56 2.97 -12.07 10.22
C PRO A 56 1.87 -12.03 9.17
N VAL A 57 0.60 -11.96 9.60
CA VAL A 57 -0.55 -11.85 8.69
C VAL A 57 -0.50 -10.55 7.92
N LEU A 58 -0.22 -9.43 8.59
CA LEU A 58 -0.06 -8.14 7.93
C LEU A 58 1.08 -8.16 6.90
N LEU A 59 2.22 -8.78 7.23
CA LEU A 59 3.35 -8.95 6.32
C LEU A 59 2.99 -9.78 5.08
N ILE A 60 2.17 -10.82 5.21
CA ILE A 60 1.68 -11.60 4.06
C ILE A 60 0.81 -10.74 3.15
N ILE A 61 -0.11 -9.94 3.71
CA ILE A 61 -0.97 -9.02 2.94
C ILE A 61 -0.09 -8.01 2.17
N MET A 62 0.89 -7.41 2.85
CA MET A 62 1.83 -6.48 2.21
C MET A 62 2.70 -7.16 1.16
N SER A 63 3.13 -8.41 1.38
CA SER A 63 3.91 -9.19 0.40
C SER A 63 3.10 -9.47 -0.87
N ALA A 64 1.81 -9.76 -0.75
CA ALA A 64 0.92 -9.90 -1.89
C ALA A 64 0.82 -8.59 -2.68
N ALA A 65 0.76 -7.44 -2.00
CA ALA A 65 0.80 -6.13 -2.64
C ALA A 65 2.13 -5.89 -3.39
N CYS A 66 3.24 -6.36 -2.82
CA CYS A 66 4.57 -6.25 -3.42
C CYS A 66 4.69 -7.00 -4.75
N VAL A 67 3.98 -8.11 -4.94
CA VAL A 67 3.97 -8.86 -6.21
C VAL A 67 3.54 -7.96 -7.37
N PHE A 68 2.45 -7.22 -7.20
CA PHE A 68 1.95 -6.31 -8.24
C PHE A 68 2.67 -4.96 -8.22
N GLY A 69 2.97 -4.43 -7.04
CA GLY A 69 3.66 -3.15 -6.87
C GLY A 69 5.09 -3.19 -7.37
N MET A 70 5.96 -3.95 -6.68
CA MET A 70 7.36 -4.09 -7.07
C MET A 70 7.54 -4.90 -8.35
N GLY A 71 6.83 -6.02 -8.52
CA GLY A 71 6.91 -6.81 -9.75
C GLY A 71 6.45 -6.02 -10.98
N GLY A 72 5.33 -5.29 -10.88
CA GLY A 72 4.84 -4.40 -11.93
C GLY A 72 5.78 -3.22 -12.20
N SER A 73 6.39 -2.66 -11.15
CA SER A 73 7.32 -1.53 -11.27
C SER A 73 8.50 -1.82 -12.20
N SER A 74 9.01 -3.06 -12.21
CA SER A 74 10.09 -3.50 -13.10
C SER A 74 9.68 -3.50 -14.57
N VAL A 75 8.49 -4.01 -14.86
CA VAL A 75 7.94 -4.03 -16.23
C VAL A 75 7.66 -2.61 -16.72
N ILE A 76 7.05 -1.78 -15.87
CA ILE A 76 6.75 -0.37 -16.18
C ILE A 76 8.03 0.40 -16.47
N ALA A 77 9.06 0.27 -15.64
CA ALA A 77 10.34 0.96 -15.84
C ALA A 77 10.99 0.58 -17.18
N ARG A 78 10.97 -0.70 -17.56
CA ARG A 78 11.48 -1.16 -18.86
C ARG A 78 10.68 -0.59 -20.04
N LEU A 79 9.35 -0.66 -20.00
CA LEU A 79 8.49 -0.12 -21.06
C LEU A 79 8.66 1.39 -21.23
N LEU A 80 8.82 2.13 -20.12
CA LEU A 80 9.12 3.56 -20.17
C LEU A 80 10.51 3.84 -20.77
N GLY A 81 11.51 3.04 -20.43
CA GLY A 81 12.85 3.10 -21.04
C GLY A 81 12.85 2.79 -22.55
N GLU A 82 11.97 1.90 -23.00
CA GLU A 82 11.75 1.58 -24.42
C GLU A 82 10.87 2.62 -25.15
N GLY A 83 10.37 3.66 -24.46
CA GLY A 83 9.48 4.67 -25.03
C GLY A 83 8.02 4.21 -25.22
N LYS A 84 7.68 2.99 -24.80
CA LYS A 84 6.35 2.37 -24.93
C LYS A 84 5.38 2.82 -23.84
N LYS A 85 5.02 4.11 -23.86
CA LYS A 85 4.17 4.75 -22.83
C LYS A 85 2.75 4.16 -22.74
N GLU A 86 2.18 3.73 -23.85
CA GLU A 86 0.83 3.16 -23.88
C GLU A 86 0.77 1.76 -23.24
N GLU A 87 1.79 0.93 -23.50
CA GLU A 87 1.94 -0.37 -22.86
C GLU A 87 2.19 -0.22 -21.35
N SER A 88 3.04 0.74 -20.95
CA SER A 88 3.31 0.96 -19.52
C SER A 88 2.07 1.39 -18.74
N GLY A 89 1.21 2.24 -19.32
CA GLY A 89 -0.09 2.59 -18.75
C GLY A 89 -1.05 1.40 -18.65
N THR A 90 -1.00 0.49 -19.63
CA THR A 90 -1.81 -0.74 -19.60
C THR A 90 -1.33 -1.71 -18.51
N THR A 91 -0.02 -1.88 -18.36
CA THR A 91 0.58 -2.65 -17.27
C THR A 91 0.23 -2.07 -15.90
N MET A 92 0.31 -0.74 -15.75
CA MET A 92 -0.08 -0.04 -14.52
C MET A 92 -1.54 -0.36 -14.14
N ASN A 93 -2.47 -0.24 -15.09
CA ASN A 93 -3.87 -0.56 -14.87
C ASN A 93 -4.05 -2.02 -14.46
N PHE A 94 -3.36 -2.95 -15.14
CA PHE A 94 -3.39 -4.37 -14.79
C PHE A 94 -2.92 -4.61 -13.35
N CYS A 95 -1.83 -3.97 -12.92
CA CYS A 95 -1.36 -4.05 -11.54
C CYS A 95 -2.39 -3.50 -10.55
N VAL A 96 -3.01 -2.35 -10.85
CA VAL A 96 -4.03 -1.74 -9.97
C VAL A 96 -5.27 -2.63 -9.84
N TYR A 97 -5.80 -3.14 -10.95
CA TYR A 97 -6.93 -4.08 -10.91
C TYR A 97 -6.55 -5.40 -10.23
N GLY A 98 -5.33 -5.90 -10.47
CA GLY A 98 -4.78 -7.08 -9.80
C GLY A 98 -4.71 -6.91 -8.28
N MET A 99 -4.23 -5.75 -7.81
CA MET A 99 -4.20 -5.42 -6.37
C MET A 99 -5.58 -5.27 -5.77
N ALA A 100 -6.52 -4.62 -6.47
CA ALA A 100 -7.90 -4.48 -5.99
C ALA A 100 -8.60 -5.85 -5.91
N ALA A 101 -8.44 -6.69 -6.93
CA ALA A 101 -9.03 -8.03 -6.96
C ALA A 101 -8.43 -8.94 -5.89
N THR A 102 -7.09 -8.99 -5.79
CA THR A 102 -6.41 -9.78 -4.75
C THR A 102 -6.69 -9.25 -3.35
N GLY A 103 -6.78 -7.94 -3.17
CA GLY A 103 -7.20 -7.33 -1.90
C GLY A 103 -8.63 -7.71 -1.49
N LEU A 104 -9.56 -7.76 -2.44
CA LEU A 104 -10.92 -8.22 -2.18
C LEU A 104 -10.96 -9.72 -1.84
N ILE A 105 -10.16 -10.54 -2.53
CA ILE A 105 -10.01 -11.97 -2.22
C ILE A 105 -9.44 -12.14 -0.81
N THR A 106 -8.40 -11.38 -0.46
CA THR A 106 -7.79 -11.39 0.87
C THR A 106 -8.78 -10.96 1.96
N LEU A 107 -9.63 -9.97 1.68
CA LEU A 107 -10.71 -9.57 2.59
C LEU A 107 -11.69 -10.72 2.84
N VAL A 108 -12.21 -11.33 1.77
CA VAL A 108 -13.22 -12.40 1.88
C VAL A 108 -12.63 -13.64 2.56
N LEU A 109 -11.47 -14.11 2.10
CA LEU A 109 -10.80 -15.28 2.67
C LEU A 109 -10.34 -15.03 4.10
N GLY A 110 -9.80 -13.84 4.39
CA GLY A 110 -9.34 -13.46 5.72
C GLY A 110 -10.46 -13.41 6.74
N LEU A 111 -11.62 -12.86 6.37
CA LEU A 111 -12.80 -12.86 7.25
C LEU A 111 -13.38 -14.27 7.44
N ALA A 112 -13.36 -15.11 6.41
CA ALA A 112 -13.81 -16.51 6.53
C ALA A 112 -12.86 -17.38 7.38
N LEU A 113 -11.56 -17.08 7.37
CA LEU A 113 -10.51 -17.85 8.05
C LEU A 113 -9.95 -17.13 9.29
N LEU A 114 -10.70 -16.20 9.87
CA LEU A 114 -10.28 -15.37 11.00
C LEU A 114 -9.71 -16.18 12.18
N GLN A 115 -10.48 -17.16 12.64
CA GLN A 115 -10.11 -17.97 13.81
C GLN A 115 -8.95 -18.94 13.51
N PRO A 116 -8.93 -19.69 12.38
CA PRO A 116 -7.75 -20.47 11.99
C PRO A 116 -6.48 -19.63 11.87
N LEU A 117 -6.56 -18.43 11.29
CA LEU A 117 -5.42 -17.54 11.16
C LEU A 117 -4.93 -17.02 12.50
N ALA A 118 -5.83 -16.71 13.43
CA ALA A 118 -5.46 -16.34 14.79
C ALA A 118 -4.70 -17.48 15.50
N VAL A 119 -5.19 -18.72 15.40
CA VAL A 119 -4.55 -19.90 16.01
C VAL A 119 -3.18 -20.17 15.39
N ILE A 120 -3.05 -20.14 14.06
CA ILE A 120 -1.76 -20.33 13.36
C ILE A 120 -0.75 -19.23 13.73
N SER A 121 -1.25 -18.02 13.97
CA SER A 121 -0.43 -16.90 14.40
C SER A 121 0.09 -17.04 15.84
N GLY A 122 -0.38 -18.04 16.59
CA GLY A 122 0.04 -18.31 17.97
C GLY A 122 -0.93 -17.83 19.05
N ALA A 123 -2.17 -17.50 18.69
CA ALA A 123 -3.18 -17.12 19.67
C ALA A 123 -3.62 -18.30 20.55
N ASP A 124 -3.77 -18.04 21.84
CA ASP A 124 -4.23 -18.99 22.86
C ASP A 124 -5.65 -18.63 23.37
N ALA A 125 -6.18 -19.41 24.32
CA ALA A 125 -7.53 -19.21 24.83
C ALA A 125 -7.77 -17.82 25.44
N ASP A 126 -6.73 -17.17 25.97
CA ASP A 126 -6.84 -15.90 26.68
C ASP A 126 -6.78 -14.71 25.72
N ASN A 127 -6.10 -14.84 24.58
CA ASN A 127 -5.88 -13.73 23.63
C ASN A 127 -6.55 -13.91 22.26
N ILE A 128 -7.19 -15.05 21.98
CA ILE A 128 -7.81 -15.33 20.68
C ILE A 128 -8.92 -14.33 20.31
N ALA A 129 -9.70 -13.87 21.30
CA ALA A 129 -10.77 -12.90 21.06
C ALA A 129 -10.21 -11.53 20.60
N HIS A 130 -9.16 -11.04 21.27
CA HIS A 130 -8.48 -9.79 20.91
C HIS A 130 -7.79 -9.91 19.55
N THR A 131 -7.13 -11.04 19.28
CA THR A 131 -6.47 -11.31 18.00
C THR A 131 -7.48 -11.34 16.85
N CYS A 132 -8.62 -12.03 17.03
CA CYS A 132 -9.68 -12.07 16.01
C CYS A 132 -10.29 -10.68 15.76
N ALA A 133 -10.53 -9.90 16.82
CA ALA A 133 -11.05 -8.54 16.68
C ALA A 133 -10.08 -7.64 15.89
N TYR A 134 -8.78 -7.75 16.17
CA TYR A 134 -7.74 -7.01 15.45
C TYR A 134 -7.66 -7.42 13.97
N LEU A 135 -7.56 -8.73 13.71
CA LEU A 135 -7.52 -9.28 12.35
C LEU A 135 -8.75 -8.87 11.53
N LYS A 136 -9.93 -8.81 12.14
CA LYS A 136 -11.16 -8.41 11.44
C LYS A 136 -11.02 -7.02 10.83
N TRP A 137 -10.50 -6.06 11.59
CA TRP A 137 -10.28 -4.69 11.10
C TRP A 137 -9.19 -4.63 10.03
N ILE A 138 -8.09 -5.36 10.20
CA ILE A 138 -7.04 -5.46 9.19
C ILE A 138 -7.56 -6.05 7.88
N PHE A 139 -8.37 -7.11 7.93
CA PHE A 139 -8.94 -7.72 6.72
C PHE A 139 -9.96 -6.84 6.01
N ILE A 140 -10.76 -6.07 6.76
CA ILE A 140 -11.62 -5.03 6.18
C ILE A 140 -10.77 -3.97 5.48
N GLY A 141 -9.62 -3.61 6.05
CA GLY A 141 -8.65 -2.68 5.47
C GLY A 141 -7.81 -3.26 4.32
N ALA A 142 -7.75 -4.59 4.15
CA ALA A 142 -6.82 -5.27 3.25
C ALA A 142 -6.80 -4.74 1.81
N PRO A 143 -7.95 -4.45 1.15
CA PRO A 143 -7.94 -3.88 -0.20
C PRO A 143 -7.20 -2.54 -0.27
N PHE A 144 -7.36 -1.69 0.74
CA PHE A 144 -6.70 -0.39 0.81
C PHE A 144 -5.23 -0.50 1.21
N ILE A 145 -4.90 -1.42 2.13
CA ILE A 145 -3.52 -1.72 2.50
C ILE A 145 -2.74 -2.14 1.25
N MET A 146 -3.31 -3.03 0.44
CA MET A 146 -2.67 -3.52 -0.77
C MET A 146 -2.53 -2.43 -1.84
N LEU A 147 -3.59 -1.66 -2.08
CA LEU A 147 -3.54 -0.55 -3.04
C LEU A 147 -2.50 0.50 -2.64
N ALA A 148 -2.54 1.00 -1.40
CA ALA A 148 -1.61 2.02 -0.94
C ALA A 148 -0.15 1.57 -1.05
N ASN A 149 0.16 0.36 -0.58
CA ASN A 149 1.53 -0.16 -0.63
C ASN A 149 2.01 -0.37 -2.06
N GLY A 150 1.17 -0.94 -2.93
CA GLY A 150 1.57 -1.16 -4.31
C GLY A 150 1.70 0.13 -5.12
N PHE A 151 0.80 1.11 -4.92
CA PHE A 151 0.87 2.41 -5.59
C PHE A 151 2.17 3.15 -5.33
N VAL A 152 2.71 3.08 -4.10
CA VAL A 152 4.02 3.66 -3.76
C VAL A 152 5.08 3.18 -4.74
N HIS A 153 5.13 1.88 -5.04
CA HIS A 153 6.13 1.29 -5.95
C HIS A 153 5.84 1.63 -7.42
N LEU A 154 4.58 1.54 -7.84
CA LEU A 154 4.19 1.83 -9.22
C LEU A 154 4.46 3.30 -9.61
N PHE A 155 4.10 4.24 -8.74
CA PHE A 155 4.32 5.67 -8.99
C PHE A 155 5.81 6.01 -9.04
N ARG A 156 6.63 5.35 -8.21
CA ARG A 156 8.10 5.51 -8.26
C ARG A 156 8.65 5.05 -9.60
N ALA A 157 8.25 3.89 -10.11
CA ALA A 157 8.67 3.41 -11.43
C ALA A 157 8.16 4.29 -12.59
N ALA A 158 6.98 4.88 -12.45
CA ALA A 158 6.45 5.84 -13.42
C ALA A 158 7.15 7.22 -13.39
N GLY A 159 8.10 7.44 -12.47
CA GLY A 159 8.79 8.72 -12.28
C GLY A 159 8.00 9.75 -11.46
N LEU A 160 6.82 9.39 -10.93
CA LEU A 160 5.97 10.22 -10.08
C LEU A 160 6.38 10.13 -8.61
N ILE A 161 7.67 10.30 -8.33
CA ILE A 161 8.27 10.07 -7.02
C ILE A 161 7.73 11.05 -5.97
N ARG A 162 7.51 12.31 -6.36
CA ARG A 162 6.90 13.31 -5.47
C ARG A 162 5.52 12.87 -5.01
N GLU A 163 4.67 12.45 -5.94
CA GLU A 163 3.32 11.98 -5.65
C GLU A 163 3.33 10.69 -4.82
N SER A 164 4.22 9.75 -5.14
CA SER A 164 4.41 8.54 -4.30
C SER A 164 4.75 8.88 -2.86
N THR A 165 5.65 9.85 -2.66
CA THR A 165 6.14 10.24 -1.33
C THR A 165 5.06 10.99 -0.55
N ILE A 166 4.35 11.92 -1.19
CA ILE A 166 3.27 12.68 -0.54
C ILE A 166 2.17 11.73 -0.06
N GLY A 167 1.74 10.78 -0.90
CA GLY A 167 0.71 9.82 -0.50
C GLY A 167 1.13 8.92 0.68
N LEU A 168 2.40 8.53 0.73
CA LEU A 168 2.96 7.71 1.81
C LEU A 168 3.00 8.49 3.12
N VAL A 169 3.52 9.72 3.07
CA VAL A 169 3.58 10.61 4.23
C VAL A 169 2.17 10.95 4.72
N LEU A 170 1.24 11.24 3.82
CA LEU A 170 -0.16 11.50 4.15
C LEU A 170 -0.77 10.31 4.92
N GLY A 171 -0.63 9.09 4.40
CA GLY A 171 -1.15 7.89 5.03
C GLY A 171 -0.59 7.67 6.44
N ASN A 172 0.73 7.78 6.59
CA ASN A 172 1.41 7.60 7.88
C ASN A 172 1.02 8.69 8.89
N VAL A 173 0.90 9.95 8.46
CA VAL A 173 0.50 11.06 9.35
C VAL A 173 -0.95 10.92 9.77
N VAL A 174 -1.85 10.58 8.84
CA VAL A 174 -3.27 10.34 9.15
C VAL A 174 -3.40 9.18 10.15
N ASN A 175 -2.72 8.07 9.91
CA ASN A 175 -2.72 6.94 10.83
C ASN A 175 -2.22 7.35 12.23
N MET A 176 -1.05 8.00 12.34
CA MET A 176 -0.49 8.42 13.63
C MET A 176 -1.41 9.37 14.42
N VAL A 177 -2.10 10.29 13.73
CA VAL A 177 -3.09 11.18 14.36
C VAL A 177 -4.30 10.37 14.84
N LEU A 178 -4.78 9.42 14.02
CA LEU A 178 -5.89 8.56 14.38
C LEU A 178 -5.54 7.59 15.53
N ASP A 179 -4.31 7.10 15.62
CA ASP A 179 -3.85 6.29 16.75
C ASP A 179 -3.92 7.07 18.05
N TYR A 180 -3.44 8.31 18.06
CA TYR A 180 -3.59 9.19 19.22
C TYR A 180 -5.06 9.38 19.61
N VAL A 181 -5.94 9.62 18.64
CA VAL A 181 -7.37 9.84 18.91
C VAL A 181 -8.06 8.56 19.39
N PHE A 182 -7.90 7.43 18.69
CA PHE A 182 -8.59 6.20 19.02
C PHE A 182 -8.04 5.51 20.26
N ILE A 183 -6.73 5.60 20.51
CA ILE A 183 -6.10 4.89 21.63
C ILE A 183 -6.02 5.80 22.86
N ALA A 184 -5.53 7.04 22.73
CA ALA A 184 -5.29 7.90 23.89
C ALA A 184 -6.53 8.68 24.35
N ILE A 185 -7.46 9.03 23.45
CA ILE A 185 -8.67 9.80 23.80
C ILE A 185 -9.88 8.88 23.98
N LEU A 186 -10.10 7.98 23.03
CA LEU A 186 -11.29 7.12 23.01
C LEU A 186 -11.10 5.77 23.71
N GLU A 187 -9.86 5.42 24.08
CA GLU A 187 -9.51 4.18 24.79
C GLU A 187 -10.03 2.91 24.07
N TRP A 188 -10.14 2.93 22.74
CA TRP A 188 -10.60 1.79 21.92
C TRP A 188 -9.57 0.67 21.80
N GLY A 189 -8.41 0.81 22.44
CA GLY A 189 -7.35 -0.19 22.49
C GLY A 189 -6.90 -0.65 21.10
N THR A 190 -6.77 -1.97 20.92
CA THR A 190 -6.27 -2.57 19.68
C THR A 190 -7.19 -2.43 18.49
N ALA A 191 -8.51 -2.39 18.71
CA ALA A 191 -9.47 -2.13 17.64
C ALA A 191 -9.28 -0.72 17.08
N GLY A 192 -8.95 0.25 17.95
CA GLY A 192 -8.57 1.60 17.56
C GLY A 192 -7.33 1.62 16.66
N ALA A 193 -6.26 0.93 17.05
CA ALA A 193 -5.02 0.83 16.28
C ALA A 193 -5.23 0.24 14.87
N ALA A 194 -5.93 -0.90 14.78
CA ALA A 194 -6.22 -1.53 13.49
C ALA A 194 -7.09 -0.63 12.59
N LEU A 195 -8.05 0.09 13.17
CA LEU A 195 -8.92 1.02 12.46
C LEU A 195 -8.12 2.23 11.95
N ALA A 196 -7.29 2.84 12.80
CA ALA A 196 -6.41 3.95 12.42
C ALA A 196 -5.48 3.56 11.27
N THR A 197 -4.86 2.38 11.35
CA THR A 197 -4.00 1.84 10.29
C THR A 197 -4.77 1.69 8.98
N SER A 198 -5.95 1.07 9.04
CA SER A 198 -6.80 0.86 7.86
C SER A 198 -7.26 2.18 7.23
N LEU A 199 -7.60 3.17 8.05
CA LEU A 199 -8.00 4.50 7.58
C LEU A 199 -6.82 5.30 7.00
N GLY A 200 -5.62 5.17 7.56
CA GLY A 200 -4.41 5.76 6.99
C GLY A 200 -4.13 5.24 5.58
N PHE A 201 -4.21 3.92 5.39
CA PHE A 201 -4.07 3.30 4.07
C PHE A 201 -5.24 3.62 3.13
N LEU A 202 -6.46 3.79 3.64
CA LEU A 202 -7.60 4.27 2.86
C LEU A 202 -7.32 5.68 2.32
N CYS A 203 -6.90 6.62 3.17
CA CYS A 203 -6.57 7.98 2.76
C CYS A 203 -5.44 8.01 1.72
N ALA A 204 -4.38 7.22 1.92
CA ALA A 204 -3.30 7.09 0.95
C ALA A 204 -3.79 6.50 -0.38
N SER A 205 -4.61 5.45 -0.35
CA SER A 205 -5.19 4.83 -1.55
C SER A 205 -6.06 5.80 -2.33
N VAL A 206 -6.91 6.57 -1.65
CA VAL A 206 -7.76 7.60 -2.26
C VAL A 206 -6.90 8.68 -2.90
N TYR A 207 -5.84 9.14 -2.22
CA TYR A 207 -4.88 10.08 -2.78
C TYR A 207 -4.24 9.55 -4.07
N TYR A 208 -3.76 8.30 -4.07
CA TYR A 208 -3.13 7.70 -5.24
C TYR A 208 -4.10 7.55 -6.41
N LEU A 209 -5.33 7.10 -6.14
CA LEU A 209 -6.37 7.00 -7.16
C LEU A 209 -6.70 8.39 -7.75
N ALA A 210 -6.82 9.42 -6.91
CA ALA A 210 -7.05 10.79 -7.35
C ALA A 210 -5.90 11.33 -8.21
N CYS A 211 -4.64 11.08 -7.81
CA CYS A 211 -3.47 11.45 -8.61
C CYS A 211 -3.43 10.69 -9.94
N MET A 212 -3.76 9.40 -9.94
CA MET A 212 -3.81 8.58 -11.16
C MET A 212 -4.86 9.12 -12.15
N ILE A 213 -6.06 9.46 -11.67
CA ILE A 213 -7.13 10.06 -12.48
C ILE A 213 -6.70 11.44 -13.02
N ARG A 214 -6.08 12.27 -12.18
CA ARG A 214 -5.59 13.60 -12.57
C ARG A 214 -4.55 13.54 -13.68
N GLU A 215 -3.62 12.59 -13.60
CA GLU A 215 -2.57 12.41 -14.61
C GLU A 215 -3.14 11.88 -15.93
N GLY A 216 -4.18 11.04 -15.86
CA GLY A 216 -4.96 10.63 -17.04
C GLY A 216 -5.68 11.79 -17.73
N HIS A 217 -6.27 12.72 -16.97
CA HIS A 217 -6.93 13.92 -17.54
C HIS A 217 -5.97 14.95 -18.12
N ARG A 218 -4.72 15.02 -17.67
CA ARG A 218 -3.69 15.92 -18.22
C ARG A 218 -3.16 15.51 -19.60
N GLY A 219 -3.73 14.47 -20.22
CA GLY A 219 -3.27 13.97 -21.52
C GLY A 219 -1.89 13.33 -21.45
N SER A 220 -1.39 12.99 -20.25
CA SER A 220 -0.18 12.20 -20.13
C SER A 220 -0.48 10.81 -20.67
N GLN A 221 0.21 10.40 -21.75
CA GLN A 221 0.11 9.05 -22.32
C GLN A 221 0.55 7.94 -21.34
N LEU A 222 0.89 8.29 -20.10
CA LEU A 222 1.40 7.42 -19.05
C LEU A 222 0.27 6.71 -18.28
N MET A 223 -0.99 7.18 -18.34
CA MET A 223 -2.10 6.61 -17.54
C MET A 223 -3.50 6.79 -18.17
N PRO A 224 -3.84 6.22 -19.33
CA PRO A 224 -5.24 6.16 -19.74
C PRO A 224 -5.97 5.11 -18.89
N LEU A 225 -6.86 5.56 -17.99
CA LEU A 225 -7.89 4.73 -17.37
C LEU A 225 -8.89 4.30 -18.44
N ASN A 226 -8.65 3.16 -19.07
CA ASN A 226 -9.65 2.57 -19.98
C ASN A 226 -9.91 1.10 -19.59
N PRO A 227 -11.05 0.79 -18.93
CA PRO A 227 -11.40 -0.57 -18.53
C PRO A 227 -11.58 -1.54 -19.71
N ARG A 228 -11.67 -1.05 -20.96
CA ARG A 228 -11.77 -1.89 -22.17
C ARG A 228 -10.43 -2.42 -22.71
N ARG A 229 -9.27 -2.01 -22.17
CA ARG A 229 -7.95 -2.41 -22.70
C ARG A 229 -7.24 -3.52 -21.92
N VAL A 230 -7.85 -4.04 -20.85
CA VAL A 230 -7.29 -5.15 -20.03
C VAL A 230 -7.09 -6.44 -20.85
N HIS A 231 -7.69 -6.57 -22.04
CA HIS A 231 -7.76 -7.84 -22.77
C HIS A 231 -6.89 -7.97 -24.04
N SER A 232 -6.04 -7.01 -24.42
CA SER A 232 -5.47 -7.04 -25.78
C SER A 232 -4.00 -6.59 -25.94
N PRO A 233 -3.01 -7.27 -25.34
CA PRO A 233 -1.74 -7.36 -26.07
C PRO A 233 -1.03 -8.73 -26.06
N MET A 234 -1.60 -9.81 -25.49
CA MET A 234 -0.84 -11.06 -25.37
C MET A 234 -0.85 -11.98 -26.60
N LEU A 235 -1.64 -11.69 -27.64
CA LEU A 235 -1.82 -12.57 -28.81
C LEU A 235 -1.25 -12.02 -30.14
N ALA A 236 -0.75 -10.78 -30.17
CA ALA A 236 -0.33 -10.15 -31.45
C ALA A 236 1.17 -10.30 -31.77
N SER A 237 2.02 -10.77 -30.84
CA SER A 237 3.47 -10.83 -31.05
C SER A 237 4.00 -12.16 -31.62
N HIS A 238 3.13 -13.03 -32.16
CA HIS A 238 3.54 -14.32 -32.74
C HIS A 238 3.18 -14.53 -34.22
N LEU A 239 2.69 -13.51 -34.93
CA LEU A 239 2.26 -13.64 -36.34
C LEU A 239 2.62 -12.45 -37.26
N ALA A 240 3.82 -11.87 -37.13
CA ALA A 240 4.37 -10.99 -38.16
C ALA A 240 5.88 -11.20 -38.31
#